data_AF-A0ABD5Z574-F1
#
_entry.id   AF-A0ABD5Z574-F1
#
_cell.length_a   1.000
_cell.length_b   1.000
_cell.length_c   1.000
_cell.angle_alpha   90.00
_cell.angle_beta   90.00
_cell.angle_gamma   90.00
#
_symmetry.space_group_name_H-M   'P 1'
#
loop_
_entity.id
_entity.type
_entity.pdbx_description
1 polymer ?
#
loop_
_entity_poly.entity_id
_entity_poly.type
_entity_poly.pdbx_seq_one_letter_code
_entity_poly.pdbx_strand_id
1 'polypeptide(L)'
;MYNPLKPQSAVPDDEDADGDGDGEGEEATLDPWVKRQFFKLVVLLNLGILGTALGAMFLYFRQDYLVAALFGLPGLAVLVYALVDYRRVKKRISERNA
;
A
#
# COMPACT_ATOMS: atom_id res chain seq x y z
N MET A 1 26.64 -18.96 -23.68
CA MET A 1 27.06 -18.57 -22.32
C MET A 1 25.82 -18.09 -21.58
N TYR A 2 25.44 -18.75 -20.49
CA TYR A 2 24.29 -18.39 -19.67
C TYR A 2 24.71 -17.21 -18.76
N ASN A 3 24.02 -16.07 -18.86
CA ASN A 3 24.33 -14.89 -18.05
C ASN A 3 23.33 -14.83 -16.88
N PRO A 4 23.74 -15.20 -15.64
CA PRO A 4 22.83 -15.33 -14.49
C PRO A 4 22.35 -14.00 -13.90
N LEU A 5 22.63 -12.87 -14.56
CA LEU A 5 22.25 -11.52 -14.11
C LEU A 5 21.17 -10.87 -14.98
N LYS A 6 20.65 -11.56 -16.00
CA LYS A 6 19.43 -11.09 -16.69
C LYS A 6 18.21 -11.50 -15.85
N PRO A 7 17.42 -10.55 -15.30
CA PRO A 7 16.09 -10.91 -14.82
C PRO A 7 15.31 -11.51 -15.99
N GLN A 8 14.49 -12.52 -15.72
CA GLN A 8 13.78 -13.34 -16.72
C GLN A 8 12.66 -12.58 -17.47
N SER A 9 12.74 -11.25 -17.54
CA SER A 9 11.68 -10.36 -18.02
C SER A 9 12.12 -9.41 -19.15
N ALA A 10 13.12 -9.77 -19.96
CA ALA A 10 13.59 -8.92 -21.06
C ALA A 10 14.11 -9.84 -22.19
N VAL A 11 13.63 -9.82 -23.44
CA VAL A 11 12.79 -8.92 -24.28
C VAL A 11 12.36 -9.77 -25.52
N PRO A 12 11.63 -9.23 -26.51
CA PRO A 12 12.17 -9.26 -27.87
C PRO A 12 12.57 -7.84 -28.31
N ASP A 13 13.84 -7.71 -28.67
CA ASP A 13 14.40 -6.55 -29.34
C ASP A 13 13.62 -6.28 -30.64
N ASP A 14 12.94 -5.13 -30.69
CA ASP A 14 12.67 -4.44 -31.95
C ASP A 14 13.27 -3.03 -31.77
N GLU A 15 14.46 -2.86 -32.35
CA GLU A 15 15.12 -1.58 -32.53
C GLU A 15 14.29 -0.69 -33.47
N ASP A 16 14.48 0.62 -33.32
CA ASP A 16 14.06 1.72 -34.21
C ASP A 16 12.71 2.39 -33.95
N ALA A 17 12.69 3.35 -33.00
CA ALA A 17 12.07 4.66 -33.22
C ALA A 17 12.45 5.63 -32.09
N ASP A 18 13.46 6.47 -32.34
CA ASP A 18 13.64 7.73 -31.61
C ASP A 18 12.38 8.60 -31.80
N GLY A 19 11.59 8.77 -30.75
CA GLY A 19 10.38 9.58 -30.76
C GLY A 19 9.87 9.84 -29.35
N ASP A 20 10.09 11.07 -28.90
CA ASP A 20 9.50 11.71 -27.71
C ASP A 20 8.10 11.18 -27.39
N GLY A 21 7.98 10.40 -26.32
CA GLY A 21 6.73 9.77 -25.92
C GLY A 21 6.78 9.48 -24.43
N ASP A 22 6.08 10.32 -23.67
CA ASP A 22 5.87 10.19 -22.23
C ASP A 22 5.56 8.73 -21.87
N GLY A 23 6.42 8.12 -21.06
CA GLY A 23 6.38 6.71 -20.70
C GLY A 23 5.13 6.32 -19.93
N GLU A 24 4.01 6.10 -20.63
CA GLU A 24 2.95 5.20 -20.21
C GLU A 24 3.47 3.77 -20.40
N GLY A 25 4.35 3.34 -19.49
CA GLY A 25 4.73 1.95 -19.37
C GLY A 25 3.47 1.13 -19.11
N GLU A 26 3.04 0.39 -20.14
CA GLU A 26 1.97 -0.61 -20.18
C GLU A 26 1.32 -0.88 -18.81
N GLU A 27 0.47 0.06 -18.38
CA GLU A 27 -0.23 -0.07 -17.11
C GLU A 27 -1.22 -1.22 -17.28
N ALA A 28 -0.87 -2.40 -16.75
CA ALA A 28 -1.83 -3.47 -16.53
C ALA A 28 -3.13 -2.82 -16.05
N THR A 29 -4.19 -2.94 -16.87
CA THR A 29 -5.43 -2.15 -16.78
C THR A 29 -6.18 -2.54 -15.51
N LEU A 30 -5.64 -2.13 -14.37
CA LEU A 30 -6.12 -2.41 -13.04
C LEU A 30 -7.42 -1.66 -12.90
N ASP A 31 -8.49 -2.42 -12.69
CA ASP A 31 -9.83 -1.92 -12.42
C ASP A 31 -9.75 -0.71 -11.45
N PRO A 32 -10.27 0.47 -11.85
CA PRO A 32 -10.21 1.69 -11.04
C PRO A 32 -10.74 1.49 -9.61
N TRP A 33 -11.64 0.53 -9.40
CA TRP A 33 -12.11 0.14 -8.08
C TRP A 33 -10.99 -0.43 -7.20
N VAL A 34 -10.16 -1.33 -7.76
CA VAL A 34 -9.03 -1.96 -7.05
C VAL A 34 -7.97 -0.90 -6.71
N LYS A 35 -7.63 -0.02 -7.67
CA LYS A 35 -6.68 1.09 -7.45
C LYS A 35 -7.13 1.96 -6.27
N ARG A 36 -8.39 2.42 -6.25
CA ARG A 36 -8.93 3.26 -5.15
C ARG A 36 -8.88 2.57 -3.80
N GLN A 37 -9.26 1.29 -3.75
CA GLN A 37 -9.28 0.55 -2.49
C GLN A 37 -7.86 0.32 -1.95
N PHE A 38 -6.88 0.07 -2.82
CA PHE A 38 -5.47 -0.01 -2.44
C PHE A 38 -4.99 1.31 -1.81
N PHE A 39 -5.17 2.45 -2.48
CA PHE A 39 -4.77 3.75 -1.93
C PHE A 39 -5.46 4.06 -0.60
N LYS A 40 -6.76 3.75 -0.49
CA LYS A 40 -7.50 3.92 0.76
C LYS A 40 -6.85 3.13 1.90
N LEU A 41 -6.48 1.87 1.67
CA LEU A 41 -5.81 1.04 2.66
C LEU A 41 -4.42 1.58 3.02
N VAL A 42 -3.63 2.01 2.02
CA VAL A 42 -2.30 2.58 2.24
C VAL A 42 -2.40 3.83 3.12
N VAL A 43 -3.31 4.73 2.81
CA VAL A 43 -3.54 5.95 3.60
C VAL A 43 -3.98 5.60 5.02
N LEU A 44 -4.97 4.72 5.18
CA LEU A 44 -5.44 4.29 6.51
C LEU A 44 -4.32 3.63 7.32
N LEU A 45 -3.52 2.77 6.71
CA LEU A 45 -2.42 2.09 7.39
C LEU A 45 -1.36 3.09 7.86
N ASN A 46 -0.97 4.03 7.00
CA ASN A 46 0.00 5.07 7.36
C ASN A 46 -0.55 5.98 8.47
N LEU A 47 -1.82 6.38 8.38
CA LEU A 47 -2.47 7.19 9.42
C LEU A 47 -2.54 6.46 10.75
N GLY A 48 -2.88 5.17 10.72
CA GLY A 48 -2.93 4.31 11.89
C GLY A 48 -1.57 4.14 12.54
N ILE A 49 -0.53 3.84 11.76
CA ILE A 49 0.85 3.73 12.24
C ILE A 49 1.32 5.05 12.84
N LEU A 50 1.09 6.17 12.15
CA LEU A 50 1.47 7.50 12.62
C LEU A 50 0.80 7.83 13.95
N GLY A 51 -0.52 7.66 14.06
CA GLY A 51 -1.26 7.93 15.30
C GLY A 51 -0.78 7.03 16.45
N THR A 52 -0.56 5.74 16.17
CA THR A 52 -0.09 4.78 17.18
C THR A 52 1.34 5.09 17.63
N ALA A 53 2.23 5.45 16.70
CA ALA A 53 3.62 5.82 16.99
C ALA A 53 3.68 7.13 17.80
N LEU A 54 2.88 8.14 17.43
CA LEU A 54 2.75 9.37 18.21
C LEU A 54 2.23 9.08 19.62
N GLY A 55 1.18 8.27 19.73
CA GLY A 55 0.65 7.83 21.03
C GLY A 55 1.71 7.15 21.89
N ALA A 56 2.46 6.20 21.33
CA ALA A 56 3.56 5.52 22.01
C ALA A 56 4.69 6.48 22.42
N MET A 57 5.04 7.44 21.56
CA MET A 57 6.04 8.46 21.85
C MET A 57 5.61 9.33 23.06
N PHE A 58 4.38 9.82 23.08
CA PHE A 58 3.88 10.62 24.20
C PHE A 58 3.77 9.82 25.49
N LEU A 59 3.39 8.54 25.39
CA LEU A 59 3.33 7.63 26.53
C LEU A 59 4.72 7.41 27.14
N TYR A 60 5.73 7.13 26.31
CA TYR A 60 7.07 6.78 26.77
C TYR A 60 7.86 8.00 27.24
N PHE A 61 7.95 9.05 26.42
CA PHE A 61 8.84 10.18 26.67
C PHE A 61 8.25 11.25 27.58
N ARG A 62 6.94 11.51 27.48
CA ARG A 62 6.30 12.62 28.21
C ARG A 62 5.50 12.15 29.42
N GLN A 63 5.23 10.83 29.54
CA GLN A 63 4.30 10.26 30.53
C GLN A 63 2.92 10.96 30.51
N ASP A 64 2.58 11.56 29.37
CA ASP A 64 1.32 12.28 29.19
C ASP A 64 0.29 11.29 28.63
N TYR A 65 -0.36 10.58 29.55
CA TYR A 65 -1.31 9.52 29.22
C TYR A 65 -2.53 10.03 28.44
N LEU A 66 -2.88 11.31 28.62
CA LEU A 66 -4.06 11.90 28.01
C LEU A 66 -3.82 12.17 26.52
N VAL A 67 -2.67 12.77 26.20
CA VAL A 67 -2.23 12.96 24.80
C VAL A 67 -1.91 11.61 24.16
N ALA A 68 -1.26 10.70 24.89
CA ALA A 68 -0.96 9.36 24.39
C ALA A 68 -2.24 8.59 24.01
N ALA A 69 -3.28 8.63 24.85
CA ALA A 69 -4.56 8.00 24.56
C ALA A 69 -5.28 8.69 23.39
N LEU A 70 -5.22 10.02 23.31
CA LEU A 70 -5.85 10.81 22.26
C LEU A 70 -5.33 10.45 20.85
N PHE A 71 -4.03 10.19 20.71
CA PHE A 71 -3.46 9.80 19.41
C PHE A 71 -3.35 8.28 19.22
N GLY A 72 -3.02 7.55 20.27
CA GLY A 72 -2.77 6.12 20.23
C GLY A 72 -4.02 5.28 20.01
N LEU A 73 -5.11 5.56 20.73
CA LEU A 73 -6.37 4.80 20.58
C LEU A 73 -6.99 4.91 19.18
N PRO A 74 -7.15 6.12 18.59
CA PRO A 74 -7.67 6.20 17.23
C PRO A 74 -6.69 5.64 16.21
N GLY A 75 -5.37 5.80 16.39
CA GLY A 75 -4.37 5.18 15.51
C GLY A 75 -4.50 3.65 15.49
N LEU A 76 -4.63 3.03 16.66
CA LEU A 76 -4.85 1.60 16.81
C LEU A 76 -6.19 1.17 16.20
N ALA A 77 -7.27 1.93 16.44
CA ALA A 77 -8.59 1.65 15.88
C ALA A 77 -8.58 1.68 14.34
N VAL A 78 -7.89 2.65 13.73
CA VAL A 78 -7.71 2.76 12.28
C VAL A 78 -6.92 1.55 11.74
N LEU A 79 -5.88 1.11 12.44
CA LEU A 79 -5.11 -0.09 12.08
C LEU A 79 -5.98 -1.35 12.08
N VAL A 80 -6.77 -1.54 13.14
CA VAL A 80 -7.73 -2.66 13.25
C VAL A 80 -8.76 -2.59 12.12
N TYR A 81 -9.29 -1.40 11.84
CA TYR A 81 -10.23 -1.19 10.74
C TYR A 81 -9.61 -1.52 9.37
N ALA A 82 -8.38 -1.07 9.10
CA ALA A 82 -7.67 -1.37 7.87
C ALA A 82 -7.43 -2.88 7.68
N LEU A 83 -7.10 -3.60 8.76
CA LEU A 83 -6.95 -5.06 8.73
C LEU A 83 -8.27 -5.78 8.42
N VAL A 84 -9.37 -5.32 9.00
CA VAL A 84 -10.71 -5.88 8.73
C VAL A 84 -11.13 -5.60 7.28
N ASP A 85 -10.90 -4.38 6.79
CA ASP A 85 -11.22 -3.99 5.41
C ASP A 85 -10.38 -4.79 4.40
N TYR A 86 -9.08 -4.97 4.68
CA TYR A 86 -8.21 -5.83 3.88
C TYR A 86 -8.74 -7.25 3.77
N ARG A 87 -9.12 -7.88 4.89
CA ARG A 87 -9.68 -9.24 4.90
C ARG A 87 -10.96 -9.33 4.09
N ARG A 88 -11.84 -8.32 4.18
CA ARG A 88 -13.09 -8.26 3.40
C ARG A 88 -12.83 -8.13 1.90
N VAL A 89 -11.91 -7.25 1.50
CA VAL A 89 -11.53 -7.06 0.09
C VAL A 89 -10.91 -8.33 -0.47
N LYS A 90 -9.99 -8.95 0.26
CA LYS A 90 -9.35 -10.21 -0.13
C LYS A 90 -10.39 -11.31 -0.36
N LYS A 91 -11.37 -11.44 0.53
CA LYS A 91 -12.47 -12.40 0.38
C LYS A 91 -13.28 -12.15 -0.91
N ARG A 92 -13.66 -10.90 -1.18
CA ARG A 92 -14.43 -10.53 -2.39
C ARG A 92 -13.67 -10.80 -3.69
N ILE A 93 -12.35 -10.57 -3.70
CA ILE A 93 -11.52 -10.84 -4.87
C ILE A 93 -11.40 -12.35 -5.10
N SER A 94 -11.24 -13.16 -4.05
CA SER A 94 -11.24 -14.62 -4.17
C SER A 94 -12.56 -15.18 -4.67
N GLU A 95 -13.70 -14.62 -4.25
CA GLU A 95 -15.03 -15.04 -4.74
C GLU A 95 -15.27 -14.66 -6.20
N ARG A 96 -14.64 -13.59 -6.73
CA ARG A 96 -14.79 -13.15 -8.13
C ARG A 96 -13.93 -13.96 -9.11
N ASN A 97 -12.86 -14.57 -8.63
CA ASN A 97 -11.89 -15.31 -9.44
C ASN A 97 -12.05 -16.84 -9.32
N ALA A 98 -13.10 -17.31 -8.64
CA ALA A 98 -13.50 -18.71 -8.53
C ALA A 98 -14.67 -19.00 -9.49
#